data_AF-A0A0F9T337-F1
#
_entry.id   AF-A0A0F9T337-F1
#
_cell.length_a   1.000
_cell.length_b   1.000
_cell.length_c   1.000
_cell.angle_alpha   90.00
_cell.angle_beta   90.00
_cell.angle_gamma   90.00
#
_symmetry.space_group_name_H-M   'P 1'
#
loop_
_entity.id
_entity.type
_entity.pdbx_description
1 polymer ?
#
loop_
_entity_poly.entity_id
_entity_poly.type
_entity_poly.pdbx_seq_one_letter_code
_entity_poly.pdbx_strand_id
1 'polypeptide(L)'
;MKAYAVKLIDKRIAKELIVENHYSHKWSSCRYALGLFEISGARQSQLNLVGVAVYGFPVGRQVVKSITADMENCDVLELTRLWLRDEEPKNSESYFLGQTFQWLRNNTIVKVLISYSDPMYGHTGVIYQATNWMYQGNNTMLIRGHLHVIHGETMHPRSVVAKYGTVRTSELKKIDPDYYRIELKKKHRYLYVLRRKDRKSILSKLKHAVVEYPKDNSNCSWGRKQEICIIIPAVQDTAIQDTIAVQDIATLASNAQQLSHDDFKDLII
;
A
#
# COMPACT_ATOMS: atom_id res chain seq x y z
N MET A 1 17.22 -4.83 -29.72
CA MET A 1 16.49 -4.27 -28.55
C MET A 1 15.84 -2.97 -28.98
N LYS A 2 14.57 -2.75 -28.64
CA LYS A 2 13.91 -1.44 -28.83
C LYS A 2 14.67 -0.40 -28.00
N ALA A 3 14.92 0.77 -28.56
CA ALA A 3 15.50 1.89 -27.82
C ALA A 3 14.36 2.74 -27.27
N TYR A 4 14.48 3.15 -26.01
CA TYR A 4 13.46 3.95 -25.33
C TYR A 4 14.05 5.24 -24.78
N ALA A 5 13.21 6.28 -24.69
CA ALA A 5 13.51 7.51 -23.99
C ALA A 5 12.38 7.87 -23.02
N VAL A 6 12.73 8.40 -21.86
CA VAL A 6 11.76 8.97 -20.91
C VAL A 6 11.79 10.49 -20.99
N LYS A 7 10.61 11.11 -21.15
CA LYS A 7 10.47 12.57 -21.21
C LYS A 7 9.23 13.01 -20.41
N LEU A 8 9.22 14.27 -19.99
CA LEU A 8 7.98 14.89 -19.50
C LEU A 8 6.96 14.96 -20.63
N ILE A 9 5.70 14.73 -20.29
CA ILE A 9 4.56 14.87 -21.18
C ILE A 9 3.53 15.83 -20.59
N ASP A 10 2.67 16.36 -21.45
CA ASP A 10 1.57 17.19 -21.00
C ASP A 10 0.62 16.40 -20.10
N LYS A 11 0.10 17.06 -19.07
CA LYS A 11 -0.80 16.45 -18.09
C LYS A 11 -2.11 15.96 -18.73
N ARG A 12 -2.59 16.64 -19.78
CA ARG A 12 -3.82 16.25 -20.50
C ARG A 12 -3.61 14.93 -21.22
N ILE A 13 -2.50 14.79 -21.96
CA ILE A 13 -2.11 13.54 -22.64
C ILE A 13 -1.99 12.39 -21.63
N ALA A 14 -1.29 12.63 -20.51
CA ALA A 14 -1.17 11.64 -19.45
C ALA A 14 -2.54 11.24 -18.87
N LYS A 15 -3.45 12.21 -18.70
CA LYS A 15 -4.79 11.97 -18.17
C LYS A 15 -5.64 11.13 -19.10
N GLU A 16 -5.64 11.45 -20.39
CA GLU A 16 -6.35 10.69 -21.41
C GLU A 16 -5.91 9.22 -21.39
N LEU A 17 -4.60 8.98 -21.51
CA LEU A 17 -4.04 7.62 -21.51
C LEU A 17 -4.33 6.83 -20.23
N ILE A 18 -4.23 7.48 -19.05
CA ILE A 18 -4.55 6.81 -17.77
C ILE A 18 -6.03 6.50 -17.64
N VAL A 19 -6.92 7.43 -18.02
CA VAL A 19 -8.37 7.19 -17.90
C VAL A 19 -8.80 6.08 -18.87
N GLU A 20 -8.22 6.05 -20.06
CA GLU A 20 -8.53 5.05 -21.07
C GLU A 20 -7.98 3.66 -20.69
N ASN A 21 -6.71 3.57 -20.26
CA ASN A 21 -6.01 2.28 -20.23
C ASN A 21 -5.63 1.76 -18.83
N HIS A 22 -5.56 2.61 -17.80
CA HIS A 22 -5.22 2.13 -16.45
C HIS A 22 -6.42 1.39 -15.84
N TYR A 23 -6.20 0.27 -15.15
CA TYR A 23 -7.25 -0.59 -14.54
C TYR A 23 -8.30 0.15 -13.68
N SER A 24 -7.98 1.34 -13.18
CA SER A 24 -8.89 2.13 -12.34
C SER A 24 -9.75 3.13 -13.12
N HIS A 25 -9.40 3.42 -14.37
CA HIS A 25 -10.00 4.44 -15.25
C HIS A 25 -10.18 5.82 -14.57
N LYS A 26 -9.35 6.11 -13.56
CA LYS A 26 -9.48 7.29 -12.69
C LYS A 26 -8.19 8.05 -12.63
N TRP A 27 -8.26 9.36 -12.88
CA TRP A 27 -7.13 10.27 -12.68
C TRP A 27 -6.79 10.48 -11.19
N SER A 28 -5.60 11.03 -10.90
CA SER A 28 -5.12 11.31 -9.52
C SER A 28 -4.33 12.62 -9.44
N SER A 29 -3.74 12.90 -8.27
CA SER A 29 -2.76 13.97 -8.12
C SER A 29 -1.58 13.76 -9.08
N CYS A 30 -1.13 14.85 -9.70
CA CYS A 30 -0.05 14.82 -10.68
C CYS A 30 0.80 16.07 -10.52
N ARG A 31 2.07 15.85 -10.18
CA ARG A 31 3.14 16.85 -10.15
C ARG A 31 4.07 16.69 -11.35
N TYR A 32 4.36 15.45 -11.75
CA TYR A 32 5.13 15.10 -12.93
C TYR A 32 4.44 13.96 -13.67
N ALA A 33 4.27 14.10 -14.98
CA ALA A 33 3.85 13.04 -15.88
C ALA A 33 5.01 12.71 -16.82
N LEU A 34 5.49 11.48 -16.76
CA LEU A 34 6.60 10.99 -17.57
C LEU A 34 6.08 9.98 -18.58
N GLY A 35 6.40 10.18 -19.84
CA GLY A 35 6.10 9.27 -20.94
C GLY A 35 7.31 8.41 -21.31
N LEU A 36 7.07 7.14 -21.60
CA LEU A 36 8.03 6.26 -22.27
C LEU A 36 7.80 6.34 -23.77
N PHE A 37 8.84 6.72 -24.51
CA PHE A 37 8.81 6.83 -25.96
C PHE A 37 9.67 5.75 -26.58
N GLU A 38 9.09 5.00 -27.51
CA GLU A 38 9.80 4.07 -28.38
C GLU A 38 10.50 4.86 -29.50
N ILE A 39 11.81 4.62 -29.67
CA ILE A 39 12.64 5.23 -30.70
C ILE A 39 12.68 4.26 -31.90
N SER A 40 11.86 4.52 -32.92
CA SER A 40 11.85 3.75 -34.16
C SER A 40 12.87 4.28 -35.17
N GLY A 41 13.78 3.42 -35.64
CA GLY A 41 14.98 3.78 -36.42
C GLY A 41 14.79 4.25 -37.86
N ALA A 42 13.56 4.38 -38.39
CA ALA A 42 13.35 4.72 -39.80
C ALA A 42 12.96 6.18 -40.06
N ARG A 43 12.37 6.87 -39.07
CA ARG A 43 12.06 8.31 -39.14
C ARG A 43 12.10 8.86 -37.71
N GLN A 44 13.18 9.57 -37.36
CA GLN A 44 13.36 10.22 -36.05
C GLN A 44 12.24 11.22 -35.67
N SER A 45 11.25 11.45 -36.53
CA SER A 45 10.16 12.41 -36.37
C SER A 45 8.90 11.88 -35.67
N GLN A 46 8.76 10.56 -35.43
CA GLN A 46 7.62 10.02 -34.68
C GLN A 46 8.11 9.28 -33.42
N LEU A 47 8.13 10.01 -32.30
CA LEU A 47 8.26 9.38 -30.98
C LEU A 47 6.91 8.76 -30.62
N ASN A 48 6.84 7.42 -30.59
CA ASN A 48 5.62 6.71 -30.23
C ASN A 48 5.53 6.61 -28.69
N LEU A 49 4.49 7.19 -28.09
CA LEU A 49 4.26 7.15 -26.64
C LEU A 49 3.64 5.80 -26.26
N VAL A 50 4.40 4.98 -25.54
CA VAL A 50 4.03 3.59 -25.22
C VAL A 50 3.76 3.35 -23.74
N GLY A 51 3.99 4.35 -22.89
CA GLY A 51 3.72 4.24 -21.45
C GLY A 51 3.72 5.58 -20.73
N VAL A 52 3.06 5.62 -19.58
CA VAL A 52 2.91 6.80 -18.74
C VAL A 52 3.11 6.45 -17.27
N ALA A 53 3.97 7.20 -16.58
CA ALA A 53 4.13 7.17 -15.14
C ALA A 53 3.77 8.55 -14.55
N VAL A 54 2.87 8.56 -13.58
CA VAL A 54 2.37 9.79 -12.94
C VAL A 54 2.81 9.82 -11.49
N TYR A 55 3.56 10.87 -11.15
CA TYR A 55 4.00 11.16 -9.80
C TYR A 55 3.25 12.36 -9.25
N GLY A 56 2.68 12.24 -8.06
CA GLY A 56 1.96 13.32 -7.37
C GLY A 56 2.42 13.46 -5.93
N PHE A 57 2.06 14.56 -5.27
CA PHE A 57 2.19 14.61 -3.82
C PHE A 57 1.23 13.61 -3.18
N PRO A 58 1.64 12.89 -2.11
CA PRO A 58 0.74 12.01 -1.38
C PRO A 58 -0.49 12.77 -0.90
N VAL A 59 -1.69 12.24 -1.16
CA VAL A 59 -2.96 12.95 -0.89
C VAL A 59 -3.27 12.98 0.62
N GLY A 60 -2.85 11.97 1.37
CA GLY A 60 -3.09 11.92 2.81
C GLY A 60 -2.10 12.80 3.59
N ARG A 61 -2.61 13.74 4.40
CA ARG A 61 -1.78 14.66 5.21
C ARG A 61 -0.74 13.95 6.08
N GLN A 62 -1.05 12.75 6.56
CA GLN A 62 -0.18 11.98 7.45
C GLN A 62 0.76 11.03 6.70
N VAL A 63 0.64 10.88 5.38
CA VAL A 63 1.45 9.90 4.63
C VAL A 63 2.93 10.24 4.69
N VAL A 64 3.29 11.51 4.48
CA VAL A 64 4.68 11.98 4.57
C VAL A 64 5.24 11.72 5.97
N LYS A 65 4.52 12.17 6.99
CA LYS A 65 4.91 12.02 8.40
C LYS A 65 4.85 10.57 8.90
N SER A 66 4.25 9.64 8.15
CA SER A 66 4.28 8.20 8.41
C SER A 66 5.53 7.52 7.85
N ILE A 67 6.35 8.20 7.04
CA ILE A 67 7.64 7.67 6.58
C ILE A 67 8.67 7.96 7.67
N THR A 68 8.96 9.24 7.91
CA THR A 68 9.74 9.74 9.05
C THR A 68 9.05 10.99 9.62
N ALA A 69 9.36 11.37 10.85
CA ALA A 69 8.73 12.55 11.48
C ALA A 69 9.22 13.89 10.87
N ASP A 70 10.44 13.91 10.34
CA ASP A 70 11.16 15.09 9.87
C ASP A 70 11.01 15.36 8.36
N MET A 71 10.40 14.45 7.59
CA MET A 71 10.15 14.68 6.16
C MET A 71 9.06 15.71 5.90
N GLU A 72 9.26 16.49 4.84
CA GLU A 72 8.27 17.45 4.34
C GLU A 72 7.66 17.00 3.01
N ASN A 73 6.55 17.62 2.60
CA ASN A 73 5.82 17.18 1.41
C ASN A 73 6.65 17.27 0.12
N CYS A 74 7.63 18.18 0.05
CA CYS A 74 8.56 18.28 -1.08
C CYS A 74 9.59 17.14 -1.16
N ASP A 75 9.82 16.42 -0.05
CA ASP A 75 10.76 15.29 0.01
C ASP A 75 10.17 14.00 -0.58
N VAL A 76 8.84 13.94 -0.75
CA VAL A 76 8.12 12.69 -1.04
C VAL A 76 7.20 12.85 -2.24
N LEU A 77 7.28 11.90 -3.17
CA LEU A 77 6.27 11.73 -4.23
C LEU A 77 5.62 10.35 -4.14
N GLU A 78 4.34 10.30 -4.47
CA GLU A 78 3.61 9.06 -4.70
C GLU A 78 3.66 8.72 -6.20
N LEU A 79 4.05 7.49 -6.56
CA LEU A 79 3.72 6.95 -7.89
C LEU A 79 2.23 6.62 -7.87
N THR A 80 1.43 7.52 -8.41
CA THR A 80 -0.03 7.43 -8.35
C THR A 80 -0.59 6.56 -9.47
N ARG A 81 0.02 6.58 -10.65
CA ARG A 81 -0.41 5.82 -11.82
C ARG A 81 0.80 5.34 -12.62
N LEU A 82 0.70 4.12 -13.13
CA LEU A 82 1.64 3.55 -14.07
C LEU A 82 0.83 2.77 -15.10
N TRP A 83 1.06 3.08 -16.36
CA TRP A 83 0.51 2.32 -17.46
C TRP A 83 1.61 2.13 -18.51
N LEU A 84 1.65 0.96 -19.10
CA LEU A 84 2.48 0.63 -20.23
C LEU A 84 1.61 -0.17 -21.20
N ARG A 85 1.83 0.03 -22.49
CA ARG A 85 1.19 -0.75 -23.53
C ARG A 85 1.50 -2.24 -23.39
N ASP A 86 0.47 -3.08 -23.52
CA ASP A 86 0.54 -4.52 -23.20
C ASP A 86 1.44 -5.31 -24.16
N GLU A 87 1.62 -4.84 -25.40
CA GLU A 87 2.49 -5.49 -26.39
C GLU A 87 3.99 -5.25 -26.15
N GLU A 88 4.36 -4.47 -25.13
CA GLU A 88 5.77 -4.23 -24.82
C GLU A 88 6.44 -5.49 -24.22
N PRO A 89 7.75 -5.71 -24.51
CA PRO A 89 8.45 -6.90 -24.05
C PRO A 89 8.41 -7.10 -22.52
N LYS A 90 8.60 -8.33 -22.07
CA LYS A 90 8.76 -8.65 -20.64
C LYS A 90 9.82 -7.75 -19.99
N ASN A 91 9.55 -7.28 -18.77
CA ASN A 91 10.37 -6.36 -17.99
C ASN A 91 10.39 -4.89 -18.50
N SER A 92 9.59 -4.54 -19.50
CA SER A 92 9.53 -3.14 -19.97
C SER A 92 8.99 -2.18 -18.91
N GLU A 93 8.05 -2.62 -18.06
CA GLU A 93 7.54 -1.81 -16.96
C GLU A 93 8.62 -1.48 -15.91
N SER A 94 9.42 -2.48 -15.53
CA SER A 94 10.47 -2.29 -14.52
C SER A 94 11.63 -1.48 -15.09
N TYR A 95 11.98 -1.68 -16.36
CA TYR A 95 12.89 -0.81 -17.10
C TYR A 95 12.37 0.64 -17.12
N PHE A 96 11.10 0.85 -17.47
CA PHE A 96 10.50 2.18 -17.51
C PHE A 96 10.58 2.88 -16.15
N LEU A 97 10.20 2.20 -15.06
CA LEU A 97 10.34 2.75 -13.72
C LEU A 97 11.80 3.07 -13.35
N GLY A 98 12.75 2.23 -13.74
CA GLY A 98 14.17 2.53 -13.56
C GLY A 98 14.57 3.86 -14.22
N GLN A 99 14.09 4.09 -15.44
CA GLN A 99 14.33 5.32 -16.19
C GLN A 99 13.63 6.54 -15.56
N THR A 100 12.41 6.38 -15.03
CA THR A 100 11.74 7.48 -14.32
C THR A 100 12.46 7.83 -13.02
N PHE A 101 13.03 6.86 -12.30
CA PHE A 101 13.84 7.15 -11.11
C PHE A 101 15.07 7.97 -11.47
N GLN A 102 15.75 7.62 -12.57
CA GLN A 102 16.89 8.39 -13.05
C GLN A 102 16.48 9.83 -13.42
N TRP A 103 15.36 10.00 -14.11
CA TRP A 103 14.82 11.31 -14.42
C TRP A 103 14.52 12.11 -13.14
N LEU A 104 13.85 11.51 -12.16
CA LEU A 104 13.51 12.18 -10.89
C LEU A 104 14.74 12.58 -10.08
N ARG A 105 15.80 11.74 -10.03
CA ARG A 105 17.07 12.08 -9.35
C ARG A 105 17.72 13.33 -9.93
N ASN A 106 17.67 13.47 -11.25
CA ASN A 106 18.32 14.54 -11.99
C ASN A 106 17.53 15.85 -12.00
N ASN A 107 16.20 15.78 -11.89
CA ASN A 107 15.31 16.93 -12.14
C ASN A 107 14.53 17.40 -10.91
N THR A 108 14.63 16.73 -9.76
CA THR A 108 13.85 17.06 -8.56
C THR A 108 14.71 17.01 -7.32
N ILE A 109 14.23 17.52 -6.18
CA ILE A 109 14.91 17.38 -4.87
C ILE A 109 14.41 16.18 -4.06
N VAL A 110 13.44 15.43 -4.60
CA VAL A 110 12.73 14.34 -3.91
C VAL A 110 13.71 13.31 -3.37
N LYS A 111 13.41 12.79 -2.18
CA LYS A 111 14.23 11.82 -1.45
C LYS A 111 13.59 10.44 -1.46
N VAL A 112 12.27 10.36 -1.35
CA VAL A 112 11.52 9.10 -1.24
C VAL A 112 10.35 9.07 -2.22
N LEU A 113 10.16 7.89 -2.82
CA LEU A 113 8.93 7.57 -3.52
C LEU A 113 8.10 6.61 -2.66
N ILE A 114 6.79 6.80 -2.67
CA ILE A 114 5.83 5.89 -2.04
C ILE A 114 4.85 5.39 -3.09
N SER A 115 4.37 4.16 -2.94
CA SER A 115 3.22 3.70 -3.69
C SER A 115 2.49 2.59 -2.94
N TYR A 116 1.29 2.29 -3.39
CA TYR A 116 0.42 1.28 -2.82
C TYR A 116 -0.05 0.33 -3.92
N SER A 117 -0.03 -0.97 -3.66
CA SER A 117 -0.70 -1.94 -4.52
C SER A 117 -2.07 -2.27 -3.96
N ASP A 118 -3.04 -2.45 -4.86
CA ASP A 118 -4.44 -2.65 -4.50
C ASP A 118 -4.84 -4.13 -4.60
N PRO A 119 -4.97 -4.84 -3.47
CA PRO A 119 -5.36 -6.26 -3.47
C PRO A 119 -6.82 -6.48 -3.90
N MET A 120 -7.64 -5.44 -4.05
CA MET A 120 -8.97 -5.56 -4.67
C MET A 120 -8.88 -5.89 -6.16
N TYR A 121 -7.77 -5.55 -6.82
CA TYR A 121 -7.49 -5.87 -8.22
C TYR A 121 -6.47 -7.02 -8.37
N GLY A 122 -6.21 -7.76 -7.28
CA GLY A 122 -5.22 -8.84 -7.29
C GLY A 122 -3.75 -8.38 -7.24
N HIS A 123 -3.48 -7.08 -7.09
CA HIS A 123 -2.12 -6.56 -7.15
C HIS A 123 -1.33 -6.76 -5.84
N THR A 124 -0.36 -7.68 -5.87
CA THR A 124 0.64 -7.89 -4.81
C THR A 124 1.87 -6.97 -4.93
N GLY A 125 1.88 -6.05 -5.90
CA GLY A 125 2.97 -5.10 -6.08
C GLY A 125 4.24 -5.69 -6.73
N VAL A 126 4.11 -6.74 -7.56
CA VAL A 126 5.22 -7.40 -8.28
C VAL A 126 6.20 -6.41 -8.90
N ILE A 127 5.69 -5.35 -9.53
CA ILE A 127 6.52 -4.32 -10.17
C ILE A 127 7.41 -3.56 -9.17
N TYR A 128 6.93 -3.32 -7.96
CA TYR A 128 7.69 -2.68 -6.89
C TYR A 128 8.76 -3.61 -6.34
N GLN A 129 8.44 -4.90 -6.22
CA GLN A 129 9.38 -5.92 -5.80
C GLN A 129 10.54 -6.05 -6.81
N ALA A 130 10.21 -6.11 -8.11
CA ALA A 130 11.18 -6.18 -9.21
C ALA A 130 12.08 -4.93 -9.32
N THR A 131 11.63 -3.78 -8.80
CA THR A 131 12.36 -2.51 -8.84
C THR A 131 12.99 -2.13 -7.49
N ASN A 132 13.14 -3.09 -6.58
CA ASN A 132 13.82 -2.94 -5.28
C ASN A 132 13.19 -1.91 -4.34
N TRP A 133 11.87 -1.80 -4.33
CA TRP A 133 11.16 -1.00 -3.33
C TRP A 133 11.10 -1.75 -2.00
N MET A 134 11.38 -1.07 -0.90
CA MET A 134 11.18 -1.62 0.43
C MET A 134 9.69 -1.79 0.72
N TYR A 135 9.30 -2.95 1.21
CA TYR A 135 7.91 -3.22 1.57
C TYR A 135 7.69 -3.06 3.06
N GLN A 136 6.56 -2.47 3.46
CA GLN A 136 6.25 -2.16 4.86
C GLN A 136 4.94 -2.78 5.34
N GLY A 137 4.51 -3.86 4.70
CA GLY A 137 3.25 -4.51 5.06
C GLY A 137 2.02 -3.80 4.49
N ASN A 138 0.86 -4.25 4.97
CA ASN A 138 -0.46 -3.68 4.64
C ASN A 138 -1.20 -3.13 5.87
N ASN A 139 -0.60 -3.21 7.06
CA ASN A 139 -1.17 -2.71 8.33
C ASN A 139 -1.02 -1.19 8.51
N THR A 140 -0.67 -0.46 7.45
CA THR A 140 -0.60 1.02 7.49
C THR A 140 -1.97 1.68 7.37
N MET A 141 -2.97 0.95 6.83
CA MET A 141 -4.36 1.35 6.91
C MET A 141 -4.89 1.00 8.30
N LEU A 142 -5.21 2.02 9.11
CA LEU A 142 -5.61 1.85 10.52
C LEU A 142 -7.13 1.67 10.70
N ILE A 143 -7.92 2.08 9.71
CA ILE A 143 -9.39 2.13 9.80
C ILE A 143 -9.98 1.38 8.62
N ARG A 144 -11.01 0.57 8.88
CA ARG A 144 -11.79 -0.11 7.85
C ARG A 144 -12.44 0.90 6.92
N GLY A 145 -12.15 0.79 5.63
CA GLY A 145 -12.75 1.59 4.58
C GLY A 145 -13.81 0.79 3.84
N HIS A 146 -14.80 1.48 3.26
CA HIS A 146 -15.82 0.85 2.44
C HIS A 146 -15.99 1.64 1.13
N LEU A 147 -16.23 0.93 0.03
CA LEU A 147 -16.83 1.49 -1.17
C LEU A 147 -18.34 1.35 -1.09
N HIS A 148 -19.04 2.26 -1.74
CA HIS A 148 -20.50 2.33 -1.78
C HIS A 148 -20.94 1.94 -3.18
N VAL A 149 -21.85 0.98 -3.29
CA VAL A 149 -22.47 0.62 -4.57
C VAL A 149 -23.87 1.21 -4.58
N ILE A 150 -24.11 2.15 -5.49
CA ILE A 150 -25.38 2.88 -5.63
C ILE A 150 -25.76 2.85 -7.11
N HIS A 151 -26.92 2.28 -7.43
CA HIS A 151 -27.40 2.02 -8.79
C HIS A 151 -26.36 1.23 -9.64
N GLY A 152 -25.71 0.25 -9.02
CA GLY A 152 -24.64 -0.54 -9.64
C GLY A 152 -23.29 0.18 -9.78
N GLU A 153 -23.20 1.49 -9.52
CA GLU A 153 -21.94 2.23 -9.60
C GLU A 153 -21.15 2.14 -8.28
N THR A 154 -19.89 1.69 -8.37
CA THR A 154 -18.98 1.64 -7.20
C THR A 154 -18.27 2.98 -6.98
N MET A 155 -18.57 3.63 -5.85
CA MET A 155 -18.08 4.96 -5.49
C MET A 155 -17.27 4.96 -4.19
N HIS A 156 -16.23 5.80 -4.15
CA HIS A 156 -15.51 6.09 -2.92
C HIS A 156 -16.35 7.02 -2.02
N PRO A 157 -16.29 6.92 -0.67
CA PRO A 157 -17.07 7.77 0.24
C PRO A 157 -17.03 9.26 -0.08
N ARG A 158 -15.86 9.80 -0.45
CA ARG A 158 -15.73 11.21 -0.88
C ARG A 158 -16.59 11.56 -2.10
N SER A 159 -16.66 10.67 -3.08
CA SER A 159 -17.49 10.86 -4.28
C SER A 159 -18.98 10.77 -3.94
N VAL A 160 -19.35 9.87 -3.02
CA VAL A 160 -20.72 9.76 -2.52
C VAL A 160 -21.15 11.03 -1.79
N VAL A 161 -20.31 11.56 -0.88
CA VAL A 161 -20.60 12.84 -0.21
C VAL A 161 -20.72 13.97 -1.23
N ALA A 162 -19.85 14.02 -2.24
CA ALA A 162 -19.93 15.06 -3.27
C ALA A 162 -21.20 14.97 -4.13
N LYS A 163 -21.68 13.76 -4.46
CA LYS A 163 -22.85 13.53 -5.33
C LYS A 163 -24.17 13.57 -4.57
N TYR A 164 -24.22 12.99 -3.37
CA TYR A 164 -25.45 12.77 -2.60
C TYR A 164 -25.46 13.46 -1.23
N GLY A 165 -24.40 14.17 -0.85
CA GLY A 165 -24.29 14.92 0.41
C GLY A 165 -24.07 14.06 1.67
N THR A 166 -24.19 12.73 1.58
CA THR A 166 -24.17 11.84 2.75
C THR A 166 -23.59 10.46 2.44
N VAL A 167 -23.08 9.79 3.47
CA VAL A 167 -22.69 8.37 3.44
C VAL A 167 -23.53 7.51 4.41
N ARG A 168 -24.60 8.08 4.98
CA ARG A 168 -25.49 7.37 5.91
C ARG A 168 -26.28 6.31 5.15
N THR A 169 -26.21 5.07 5.62
CA THR A 169 -26.90 3.93 4.98
C THR A 169 -28.40 4.14 4.86
N SER A 170 -29.05 4.71 5.89
CA SER A 170 -30.50 4.96 5.87
C SER A 170 -30.92 5.90 4.74
N GLU A 171 -30.13 6.95 4.48
CA GLU A 171 -30.42 7.92 3.43
C GLU A 171 -30.08 7.35 2.05
N LEU A 172 -28.96 6.63 1.92
CA LEU A 172 -28.58 6.01 0.66
C LEU A 172 -29.57 4.91 0.23
N LYS A 173 -30.15 4.17 1.19
CA LYS A 173 -31.21 3.19 0.89
C LYS A 173 -32.53 3.81 0.40
N LYS A 174 -32.80 5.08 0.73
CA LYS A 174 -33.96 5.80 0.17
C LYS A 174 -33.72 6.20 -1.29
N ILE A 175 -32.45 6.45 -1.64
CA ILE A 175 -32.03 6.78 -3.02
C ILE A 175 -31.99 5.51 -3.86
N ASP A 176 -31.38 4.46 -3.33
CA ASP A 176 -31.21 3.17 -3.98
C ASP A 176 -31.52 2.04 -2.99
N PRO A 177 -32.69 1.38 -3.07
CA PRO A 177 -33.05 0.28 -2.18
C PRO A 177 -32.04 -0.88 -2.18
N ASP A 178 -31.37 -1.11 -3.31
CA ASP A 178 -30.36 -2.16 -3.50
C ASP A 178 -28.96 -1.75 -3.01
N TYR A 179 -28.84 -0.57 -2.39
CA TYR A 179 -27.58 -0.06 -1.86
C TYR A 179 -26.86 -1.06 -0.93
N TYR A 180 -25.58 -1.29 -1.21
CA TYR A 180 -24.69 -2.05 -0.34
C TYR A 180 -23.27 -1.47 -0.30
N ARG A 181 -22.45 -2.03 0.60
CA ARG A 181 -21.05 -1.63 0.80
C ARG A 181 -20.11 -2.79 0.49
N ILE A 182 -18.97 -2.45 -0.08
CA ILE A 182 -17.85 -3.38 -0.29
C ILE A 182 -16.73 -2.98 0.68
N GLU A 183 -16.31 -3.88 1.57
CA GLU A 183 -15.19 -3.62 2.48
C GLU A 183 -13.88 -3.55 1.67
N LEU A 184 -13.12 -2.47 1.86
CA LEU A 184 -11.83 -2.29 1.21
C LEU A 184 -10.79 -3.19 1.87
N LYS A 185 -10.06 -3.98 1.09
CA LYS A 185 -8.88 -4.70 1.57
C LYS A 185 -7.74 -3.74 1.94
N LYS A 186 -6.90 -4.16 2.89
CA LYS A 186 -5.70 -3.44 3.31
C LYS A 186 -4.67 -3.38 2.19
N LYS A 187 -4.28 -2.19 1.76
CA LYS A 187 -3.31 -2.01 0.66
C LYS A 187 -1.88 -2.29 1.12
N HIS A 188 -1.10 -2.95 0.26
CA HIS A 188 0.33 -3.11 0.46
C HIS A 188 1.05 -1.77 0.27
N ARG A 189 1.99 -1.44 1.16
CA ARG A 189 2.76 -0.20 1.11
C ARG A 189 4.21 -0.46 0.70
N TYR A 190 4.66 0.29 -0.31
CA TYR A 190 6.03 0.25 -0.83
C TYR A 190 6.70 1.61 -0.72
N LEU A 191 7.98 1.62 -0.35
CA LEU A 191 8.85 2.80 -0.30
C LEU A 191 10.12 2.59 -1.11
N TYR A 192 10.51 3.60 -1.87
CA TYR A 192 11.78 3.61 -2.58
C TYR A 192 12.58 4.84 -2.19
N VAL A 193 13.76 4.64 -1.60
CA VAL A 193 14.69 5.74 -1.35
C VAL A 193 15.38 6.09 -2.67
N LEU A 194 15.02 7.24 -3.22
CA LEU A 194 15.48 7.68 -4.54
C LEU A 194 16.97 8.04 -4.55
N ARG A 195 17.47 8.56 -3.43
CA ARG A 195 18.83 9.09 -3.28
C ARG A 195 19.68 8.21 -2.39
N ARG A 196 20.75 7.64 -2.94
CA ARG A 196 21.65 6.73 -2.21
C ARG A 196 22.23 7.37 -0.93
N LYS A 197 22.59 8.65 -0.97
CA LYS A 197 23.14 9.39 0.17
C LYS A 197 22.18 9.50 1.36
N ASP A 198 20.87 9.53 1.10
CA ASP A 198 19.84 9.70 2.13
C ASP A 198 19.38 8.34 2.69
N ARG A 199 19.82 7.22 2.10
CA ARG A 199 19.34 5.89 2.46
C ARG A 199 19.57 5.57 3.94
N LYS A 200 20.80 5.68 4.43
CA LYS A 200 21.12 5.32 5.82
C LYS A 200 20.31 6.14 6.84
N SER A 201 20.22 7.46 6.63
CA SER A 201 19.52 8.38 7.55
C SER A 201 18.01 8.21 7.52
N ILE A 202 17.43 7.90 6.37
CA ILE A 202 15.99 7.63 6.24
C ILE A 202 15.65 6.30 6.91
N LEU A 203 16.43 5.24 6.62
CA LEU A 203 16.16 3.90 7.16
C LEU A 203 16.20 3.87 8.69
N SER A 204 17.12 4.59 9.32
CA SER A 204 17.21 4.65 10.79
C SER A 204 16.04 5.37 11.46
N LYS A 205 15.21 6.11 10.69
CA LYS A 205 14.09 6.93 11.20
C LYS A 205 12.72 6.45 10.72
N LEU A 206 12.66 5.30 10.03
CA LEU A 206 11.39 4.79 9.51
C LEU A 206 10.43 4.47 10.64
N LYS A 207 9.19 4.97 10.54
CA LYS A 207 8.13 4.65 11.51
C LYS A 207 7.55 3.25 11.34
N HIS A 208 7.65 2.69 10.14
CA HIS A 208 7.21 1.33 9.84
C HIS A 208 8.40 0.51 9.38
N ALA A 209 8.59 -0.68 9.97
CA ALA A 209 9.66 -1.59 9.62
C ALA A 209 9.53 -2.07 8.18
N VAL A 210 10.68 -2.36 7.56
CA VAL A 210 10.73 -3.08 6.29
C VAL A 210 10.55 -4.56 6.58
N VAL A 211 9.66 -5.22 5.84
CA VAL A 211 9.34 -6.64 6.00
C VAL A 211 9.44 -7.36 4.65
N GLU A 212 9.39 -8.69 4.68
CA GLU A 212 9.45 -9.51 3.47
C GLU A 212 8.26 -9.28 2.54
N TYR A 213 8.51 -9.39 1.23
CA TYR A 213 7.48 -9.21 0.22
C TYR A 213 6.33 -10.21 0.35
N PRO A 214 5.10 -9.78 0.06
CA PRO A 214 3.96 -10.68 0.08
C PRO A 214 4.06 -11.66 -1.10
N LYS A 215 3.79 -12.95 -0.83
CA LYS A 215 3.64 -13.97 -1.87
C LYS A 215 2.28 -13.86 -2.58
N ASP A 216 1.25 -13.47 -1.83
CA ASP A 216 -0.13 -13.31 -2.29
C ASP A 216 -0.86 -12.23 -1.48
N ASN A 217 -2.16 -12.04 -1.75
CA ASN A 217 -3.02 -11.06 -1.06
C ASN A 217 -3.82 -11.65 0.12
N SER A 218 -3.47 -12.84 0.63
CA SER A 218 -4.24 -13.54 1.67
C SER A 218 -4.36 -12.75 2.97
N ASN A 219 -3.32 -12.00 3.34
CA ASN A 219 -3.26 -11.21 4.57
C ASN A 219 -3.91 -9.82 4.47
N CYS A 220 -4.62 -9.52 3.38
CA CYS A 220 -5.19 -8.19 3.12
C CYS A 220 -6.61 -7.99 3.68
N SER A 221 -7.26 -9.05 4.17
CA SER A 221 -8.56 -8.93 4.83
C SER A 221 -8.44 -8.27 6.21
N TRP A 222 -9.47 -7.54 6.60
CA TRP A 222 -9.65 -7.14 7.99
C TRP A 222 -10.13 -8.35 8.77
N GLY A 223 -9.22 -9.08 9.41
CA GLY A 223 -9.60 -10.19 10.29
C GLY A 223 -10.73 -9.77 11.24
N ARG A 224 -11.57 -10.72 11.66
CA ARG A 224 -12.34 -10.52 12.91
C ARG A 224 -11.31 -10.20 13.99
N LYS A 225 -11.56 -9.20 14.85
CA LYS A 225 -10.71 -8.87 16.00
C LYS A 225 -10.25 -10.20 16.63
N GLN A 226 -9.01 -10.61 16.43
CA GLN A 226 -8.37 -11.46 17.42
C GLN A 226 -8.04 -10.49 18.53
N GLU A 227 -8.61 -10.75 19.70
CA GLU A 227 -8.21 -10.09 20.93
C GLU A 227 -6.71 -10.26 21.07
N ILE A 228 -5.99 -9.19 20.78
CA ILE A 228 -4.64 -9.03 21.31
C ILE A 228 -4.89 -8.76 22.79
N CYS A 229 -5.00 -9.83 23.58
CA CYS A 229 -4.79 -9.77 25.01
C CYS A 229 -3.33 -9.34 25.21
N ILE A 230 -3.11 -8.02 25.21
CA ILE A 230 -1.92 -7.45 25.82
C ILE A 230 -2.13 -7.72 27.31
N ILE A 231 -1.52 -8.79 27.81
CA ILE A 231 -1.36 -8.99 29.24
C ILE A 231 -0.37 -7.91 29.68
N ILE A 232 -0.90 -6.73 30.02
CA ILE A 232 -0.21 -5.76 30.86
C ILE A 232 -0.39 -6.32 32.28
N PRO A 233 0.68 -6.67 33.01
CA PRO A 233 0.51 -7.02 34.42
C PRO A 233 -0.01 -5.77 35.14
N ALA A 234 -1.27 -5.84 35.58
CA ALA A 234 -1.85 -4.83 36.43
C ALA A 234 -1.09 -4.84 37.76
N VAL A 235 -0.34 -3.78 38.02
CA VAL A 235 0.09 -3.41 39.37
C VAL A 235 -1.20 -3.05 40.12
N GLN A 236 -1.66 -3.95 40.99
CA GLN A 236 -2.78 -3.66 41.90
C GLN A 236 -2.22 -3.15 43.22
N ASP A 237 -2.41 -1.85 43.44
CA ASP A 237 -2.27 -1.23 44.75
C ASP A 237 -3.63 -1.17 45.43
N THR A 238 -3.68 -1.78 46.62
CA THR A 238 -4.52 -1.47 47.78
C THR A 238 -6.05 -1.71 47.76
N ALA A 239 -6.43 -2.62 48.67
CA ALA A 239 -7.35 -2.41 49.80
C ALA A 239 -8.78 -3.00 49.74
N ILE A 240 -8.99 -3.99 50.64
CA ILE A 240 -10.11 -4.11 51.62
C ILE A 240 -11.49 -4.38 50.98
N GLN A 241 -12.28 -5.43 51.28
CA GLN A 241 -12.54 -6.21 52.49
C GLN A 241 -13.32 -7.47 52.06
N ASP A 242 -13.08 -8.60 52.71
CA ASP A 242 -14.09 -9.52 53.25
C ASP A 242 -13.62 -10.98 53.26
N THR A 243 -13.65 -11.47 54.49
CA THR A 243 -13.30 -12.75 55.05
C THR A 243 -14.11 -13.89 54.42
N ILE A 244 -13.50 -15.07 54.22
CA ILE A 244 -13.92 -16.35 54.82
C ILE A 244 -13.11 -17.53 54.24
N ALA A 245 -12.66 -18.37 55.18
CA ALA A 245 -12.25 -19.78 55.08
C ALA A 245 -10.97 -20.14 54.32
N VAL A 246 -9.88 -20.16 55.09
CA VAL A 246 -8.73 -21.06 54.92
C VAL A 246 -9.20 -22.50 55.10
N GLN A 247 -9.06 -23.33 54.06
CA GLN A 247 -8.71 -24.75 54.18
C GLN A 247 -8.29 -25.31 52.81
N ASP A 248 -7.11 -25.94 52.82
CA ASP A 248 -6.61 -26.96 51.88
C ASP A 248 -5.95 -26.52 50.55
N ILE A 249 -4.74 -25.95 50.68
CA ILE A 249 -3.69 -25.87 49.62
C ILE A 249 -2.77 -27.12 49.63
N ALA A 250 -3.17 -28.22 50.28
CA ALA A 250 -2.27 -29.36 50.54
C ALA A 250 -2.43 -30.59 49.62
N THR A 251 -3.17 -30.54 48.50
CA THR A 251 -3.49 -31.79 47.75
C THR A 251 -3.33 -31.75 46.23
N LEU A 252 -2.70 -30.73 45.64
CA LEU A 252 -2.48 -30.71 44.17
C LEU A 252 -1.02 -30.56 43.73
N ALA A 253 -0.06 -30.58 44.67
CA ALA A 253 1.38 -30.56 44.38
C ALA A 253 2.02 -31.97 44.32
N SER A 254 1.27 -32.98 43.90
CA SER A 254 1.77 -34.34 43.68
C SER A 254 1.08 -34.94 42.46
N ASN A 255 1.58 -34.63 41.24
CA ASN A 255 1.50 -35.48 40.03
C ASN A 255 2.10 -34.79 38.79
N ALA A 256 3.30 -34.23 38.91
CA ALA A 256 4.07 -33.78 37.75
C ALA A 256 5.52 -34.27 37.84
N GLN A 257 5.69 -35.59 37.86
CA GLN A 257 6.98 -36.24 37.62
C GLN A 257 6.74 -37.67 37.16
N GLN A 258 6.66 -37.88 35.84
CA GLN A 258 7.10 -39.10 35.12
C GLN A 258 6.60 -39.05 33.66
N LEU A 259 7.52 -38.82 32.72
CA LEU A 259 7.91 -39.74 31.64
C LEU A 259 8.64 -39.00 30.50
N SER A 260 9.52 -39.77 29.87
CA SER A 260 10.79 -39.40 29.28
C SER A 260 10.80 -39.31 27.75
N HIS A 261 11.98 -38.92 27.26
CA HIS A 261 12.60 -39.16 25.95
C HIS A 261 11.95 -40.18 25.00
N ASP A 262 12.02 -39.79 23.73
CA ASP A 262 11.75 -40.50 22.48
C ASP A 262 10.39 -40.24 21.84
N ASP A 263 10.51 -39.84 20.57
CA ASP A 263 9.54 -39.88 19.47
C ASP A 263 9.19 -38.55 18.77
N PHE A 264 9.43 -38.60 17.46
CA PHE A 264 9.05 -37.68 16.38
C PHE A 264 10.00 -36.53 16.03
N LYS A 265 11.15 -36.96 15.48
CA LYS A 265 11.65 -36.42 14.20
C LYS A 265 10.56 -36.60 13.13
N ASP A 266 10.24 -35.52 12.42
CA ASP A 266 9.81 -35.45 11.01
C ASP A 266 8.84 -34.29 10.82
N LEU A 267 9.34 -33.14 10.34
CA LEU A 267 8.61 -32.27 9.40
C LEU A 267 9.57 -31.21 8.81
N ILE A 268 10.37 -31.63 7.83
CA ILE A 268 10.93 -30.74 6.80
C ILE A 268 10.68 -31.42 5.46
N ILE A 269 9.62 -31.02 4.76
CA ILE A 269 9.57 -30.74 3.32
C ILE A 269 8.58 -29.59 3.13
#